data_AF-A0A914Q516-F1
#
_entry.id   AF-A0A914Q516-F1
#
_cell.length_a   1.000
_cell.length_b   1.000
_cell.length_c   1.000
_cell.angle_alpha   90.00
_cell.angle_beta   90.00
_cell.angle_gamma   90.00
#
_symmetry.space_group_name_H-M   'P 1'
#
loop_
_entity.id
_entity.type
_entity.pdbx_description
1 polymer ?
#
loop_
_entity_poly.entity_id
_entity_poly.type
_entity_poly.pdbx_seq_one_letter_code
_entity_poly.pdbx_strand_id
1 'polypeptide(L)'
;MKICHFKVQFKKLHHSDETEKFNLKIFNLNFADSFQPIVSKYHKLCRSTDFYLYIYQQAHKDLELPSVIVQGDMHPGNLMWSIDKNDNIQNSIAAIVDWQTMQEGSPMTDLARFLVHCADGNIRREAESFAIKLYYQCLIEEFGDISKVPYTLEKLQQAYKYAFLAQALYSLGTMDFFVPSMEEKIKDEKMRKDLFDSGMLKSLHVFEDSDKLLEGELNDLFIKFG
;
A
#
# COMPACT_ATOMS: atom_id res chain seq x y z
N MET A 1 21.32 -9.87 25.61
CA MET A 1 21.29 -9.71 24.14
C MET A 1 21.63 -8.25 23.83
N LYS A 2 22.82 -7.97 23.28
CA LYS A 2 23.26 -6.60 22.97
C LYS A 2 22.71 -6.22 21.59
N ILE A 3 21.82 -5.23 21.53
CA ILE A 3 21.36 -4.64 20.27
C ILE A 3 22.51 -3.81 19.71
N CYS A 4 23.22 -4.35 18.73
CA CYS A 4 24.20 -3.61 17.95
C CYS A 4 23.46 -2.52 17.17
N HIS A 5 23.68 -1.25 17.52
CA HIS A 5 23.22 -0.12 16.74
C HIS A 5 23.98 -0.10 15.42
N PHE A 6 23.39 -0.65 14.36
CA PHE A 6 23.85 -0.39 13.00
C PHE A 6 23.50 1.05 12.66
N LYS A 7 24.48 1.95 12.70
CA LYS A 7 24.38 3.26 12.04
C LYS A 7 24.44 3.02 10.53
N VAL A 8 23.31 2.68 9.93
CA VAL A 8 23.16 2.73 8.48
C VAL A 8 23.07 4.21 8.10
N GLN A 9 24.17 4.78 7.62
CA GLN A 9 24.11 6.03 6.87
C GLN A 9 23.52 5.70 5.50
N PHE A 10 22.23 5.91 5.32
CA PHE A 10 21.69 6.05 3.98
C PHE A 10 22.41 7.25 3.35
N LYS A 11 23.24 7.02 2.33
CA LYS A 11 23.57 8.11 1.40
C LYS A 11 22.22 8.67 0.98
N LYS A 12 22.03 10.00 1.07
CA LYS A 12 20.90 10.64 0.41
C LYS A 12 20.90 10.10 -1.02
N LEU A 13 19.92 9.27 -1.35
CA LEU A 13 19.61 8.97 -2.72
C LEU A 13 19.19 10.32 -3.29
N HIS A 14 20.12 10.98 -3.96
CA HIS A 14 19.75 12.09 -4.81
C HIS A 14 18.82 11.48 -5.85
N HIS A 15 17.52 11.78 -5.75
CA HIS A 15 16.66 11.69 -6.92
C HIS A 15 17.37 12.50 -7.99
N SER A 16 17.90 11.84 -9.02
CA SER A 16 18.42 12.57 -10.17
C SER A 16 17.22 13.13 -10.91
N ASP A 17 17.34 14.36 -11.40
CA ASP A 17 16.36 14.96 -12.32
C ASP A 17 16.07 14.04 -13.53
N GLU A 18 16.97 13.11 -13.83
CA GLU A 18 16.82 12.09 -14.88
C GLU A 18 15.85 10.98 -14.51
N THR A 19 15.91 10.43 -13.28
CA THR A 19 14.89 9.47 -12.80
C THR A 19 13.53 10.15 -12.76
N GLU A 20 13.45 11.40 -12.31
CA GLU A 20 12.20 12.17 -12.28
C GLU A 20 11.63 12.40 -13.70
N LYS A 21 12.46 12.85 -14.64
CA LYS A 21 12.04 13.06 -16.04
C LYS A 21 11.65 11.74 -16.71
N PHE A 22 12.32 10.64 -16.38
CA PHE A 22 11.98 9.31 -16.90
C PHE A 22 10.65 8.83 -16.33
N ASN A 23 10.44 8.94 -15.02
CA ASN A 23 9.18 8.59 -14.37
C ASN A 23 8.05 9.42 -14.97
N LEU A 24 8.17 10.75 -15.01
CA LEU A 24 7.20 11.64 -15.66
C LEU A 24 6.98 11.28 -17.13
N LYS A 25 8.01 10.83 -17.85
CA LYS A 25 7.87 10.38 -19.24
C LYS A 25 7.11 9.05 -19.34
N ILE A 26 7.38 8.07 -18.50
CA ILE A 26 6.61 6.80 -18.43
C ILE A 26 5.15 7.09 -18.02
N PHE A 27 4.95 7.96 -17.02
CA PHE A 27 3.65 8.48 -16.62
C PHE A 27 2.92 9.19 -17.76
N ASN A 28 3.61 10.05 -18.51
CA ASN A 28 3.00 10.81 -19.60
C ASN A 28 2.79 9.99 -20.88
N LEU A 29 3.58 8.95 -21.12
CA LEU A 29 3.47 8.10 -22.32
C LEU A 29 2.44 6.99 -22.18
N ASN A 30 2.18 6.51 -20.96
CA ASN A 30 1.39 5.30 -20.74
C ASN A 30 0.03 5.54 -20.08
N PHE A 31 -0.20 6.71 -19.49
CA PHE A 31 -1.51 7.08 -18.98
C PHE A 31 -2.26 7.93 -20.02
N ALA A 32 -3.50 7.56 -20.35
CA ALA A 32 -4.37 8.36 -21.20
C ALA A 32 -4.51 9.79 -20.65
N ASP A 33 -4.75 10.77 -21.54
CA ASP A 33 -4.91 12.20 -21.22
C ASP A 33 -5.87 12.47 -20.04
N SER A 34 -6.83 11.56 -19.81
CA SER A 34 -7.78 11.58 -18.70
C SER A 34 -7.15 11.46 -17.30
N PHE A 35 -5.91 10.98 -17.17
CA PHE A 35 -5.28 10.68 -15.87
C PHE A 35 -4.19 11.68 -15.46
N GLN A 36 -3.76 12.53 -16.39
CA GLN A 36 -2.81 13.61 -16.12
C GLN A 36 -3.20 14.50 -14.93
N PRO A 37 -4.48 14.89 -14.74
CA PRO A 37 -4.87 15.74 -13.61
C PRO A 37 -4.67 15.05 -12.25
N ILE A 38 -5.04 13.77 -12.15
CA ILE A 38 -4.92 12.98 -10.91
C ILE A 38 -3.43 12.78 -10.61
N VAL A 39 -2.64 12.31 -11.58
CA VAL A 39 -1.20 12.10 -11.41
C VAL A 39 -0.47 13.40 -11.05
N SER A 40 -0.85 14.53 -11.65
CA SER A 40 -0.26 15.84 -11.32
C SER A 40 -0.56 16.29 -9.89
N LYS A 41 -1.78 16.03 -9.40
CA LYS A 41 -2.18 16.29 -8.00
C LYS A 41 -1.37 15.41 -7.05
N TYR A 42 -1.24 14.12 -7.36
CA TYR A 42 -0.44 13.15 -6.61
C TYR A 42 1.05 13.48 -6.62
N HIS A 43 1.60 14.00 -7.72
CA HIS A 43 3.01 14.37 -7.83
C HIS A 43 3.41 15.44 -6.80
N LYS A 44 2.56 16.45 -6.54
CA LYS A 44 2.82 17.44 -5.49
C LYS A 44 2.90 16.79 -4.11
N LEU A 45 1.93 15.94 -3.79
CA LEU A 45 1.88 15.22 -2.52
C LEU A 45 3.06 14.25 -2.35
N CYS A 46 3.47 13.55 -3.41
CA CYS A 46 4.65 12.66 -3.42
C CYS A 46 5.95 13.37 -3.05
N ARG A 47 6.04 14.68 -3.32
CA ARG A 47 7.22 15.50 -3.00
C ARG A 47 7.18 16.08 -1.60
N SER A 48 6.06 15.98 -0.91
CA SER A 48 5.92 16.46 0.47
C SER A 48 6.35 15.38 1.45
N THR A 49 7.59 15.49 1.93
CA THR A 49 8.12 14.61 2.99
C THR A 49 7.23 14.66 4.22
N ASP A 50 6.69 15.83 4.58
CA ASP A 50 5.81 15.99 5.74
C ASP A 50 4.49 15.24 5.55
N PHE A 51 3.90 15.30 4.36
CA PHE A 51 2.71 14.53 4.03
C PHE A 51 2.97 13.03 4.09
N TYR A 52 4.09 12.58 3.48
CA TYR A 52 4.49 11.19 3.51
C TYR A 52 4.68 10.68 4.95
N LEU A 53 5.44 11.41 5.77
CA LEU A 53 5.65 11.05 7.18
C LEU A 53 4.33 11.05 7.95
N TYR A 54 3.44 12.00 7.65
CA TYR A 54 2.15 12.08 8.31
C TYR A 54 1.31 10.84 8.08
N ILE A 55 1.03 10.47 6.82
CA ILE A 55 0.15 9.35 6.48
C ILE A 55 0.77 7.99 6.86
N TYR A 56 2.10 7.85 6.88
CA TYR A 56 2.78 6.61 7.24
C TYR A 56 2.99 6.43 8.75
N GLN A 57 3.24 7.50 9.51
CA GLN A 57 3.72 7.39 10.90
C GLN A 57 2.87 8.11 11.94
N GLN A 58 2.03 9.06 11.55
CA GLN A 58 1.35 9.96 12.49
C GLN A 58 -0.18 9.85 12.43
N ALA A 59 -0.78 9.66 11.26
CA ALA A 59 -2.23 9.72 11.09
C ALA A 59 -2.99 8.73 12.00
N HIS A 60 -2.47 7.51 12.19
CA HIS A 60 -3.09 6.53 13.10
C HIS A 60 -2.96 6.93 14.57
N LYS A 61 -1.89 7.65 14.94
CA LYS A 61 -1.68 8.15 16.31
C LYS A 61 -2.64 9.28 16.64
N ASP A 62 -2.95 10.15 15.68
CA ASP A 62 -3.96 11.21 15.83
C ASP A 62 -5.37 10.64 16.04
N LEU A 63 -5.62 9.43 15.56
CA LEU A 63 -6.84 8.65 15.83
C LEU A 63 -6.77 7.84 17.13
N GLU A 64 -5.69 7.98 17.89
CA GLU A 64 -5.38 7.25 19.13
C GLU A 64 -5.22 5.73 18.91
N LEU A 65 -4.84 5.28 17.70
CA LEU A 65 -4.40 3.90 17.51
C LEU A 65 -2.91 3.78 17.89
N PRO A 66 -2.53 2.70 18.59
CA PRO A 66 -1.13 2.42 18.84
C PRO A 66 -0.43 2.09 17.52
N SER A 67 0.86 2.37 17.46
CA SER A 67 1.67 1.77 16.42
C SER A 67 1.88 0.29 16.68
N VAL A 68 1.93 -0.49 15.61
CA VAL A 68 2.23 -1.92 15.63
C VAL A 68 3.43 -2.22 14.73
N ILE A 69 3.98 -3.42 14.87
CA ILE A 69 4.94 -3.93 13.89
C ILE A 69 4.15 -4.33 12.65
N VAL A 70 4.48 -3.71 11.53
CA VAL A 70 3.93 -4.04 10.21
C VAL A 70 5.00 -4.79 9.43
N GLN A 71 4.61 -5.79 8.66
CA GLN A 71 5.54 -6.51 7.79
C GLN A 71 6.00 -5.61 6.63
N GLY A 72 5.13 -4.74 6.14
CA GLY A 72 5.49 -3.62 5.26
C GLY A 72 5.61 -3.96 3.77
N ASP A 73 5.55 -5.23 3.40
CA ASP A 73 5.51 -5.75 2.03
C ASP A 73 4.56 -6.96 1.88
N MET A 74 3.34 -6.80 2.40
CA MET A 74 2.34 -7.86 2.44
C MET A 74 1.74 -8.10 1.05
N HIS A 75 2.07 -9.24 0.44
CA HIS A 75 1.49 -9.73 -0.81
C HIS A 75 1.54 -11.27 -0.86
N PRO A 76 0.77 -11.95 -1.73
CA PRO A 76 0.70 -13.42 -1.78
C PRO A 76 2.04 -14.15 -1.96
N GLY A 77 3.06 -13.47 -2.53
CA GLY A 77 4.40 -14.04 -2.67
C GLY A 77 5.15 -14.19 -1.35
N ASN A 78 4.77 -13.42 -0.33
CA ASN A 78 5.32 -13.46 1.03
C ASN A 78 4.47 -14.30 1.99
N LEU A 79 3.48 -15.03 1.47
CA LEU A 79 2.60 -15.93 2.22
C LEU A 79 2.89 -17.39 1.86
N MET A 80 3.23 -18.20 2.86
CA MET A 80 3.35 -19.64 2.69
C MET A 80 2.04 -20.31 3.13
N TRP A 81 1.45 -21.12 2.26
CA TRP A 81 0.23 -21.88 2.55
C TRP A 81 0.58 -23.20 3.24
N SER A 82 -0.28 -23.63 4.17
CA SER A 82 -0.13 -24.92 4.84
C SER A 82 -0.43 -26.06 3.88
N ILE A 83 0.27 -27.18 4.05
CA ILE A 83 0.02 -28.43 3.33
C ILE A 83 -0.39 -29.50 4.33
N ASP A 84 -1.33 -30.36 3.94
CA ASP A 84 -1.66 -31.55 4.74
C ASP A 84 -0.63 -32.67 4.55
N LYS A 85 -0.82 -33.78 5.27
CA LYS A 85 0.03 -34.98 5.20
C LYS A 85 0.06 -35.66 3.82
N ASN A 86 -0.81 -35.25 2.90
CA ASN A 86 -0.90 -35.77 1.54
C ASN A 86 -0.46 -34.71 0.51
N ASP A 87 0.26 -33.67 0.94
CA ASP A 87 0.74 -32.56 0.11
C ASP A 87 -0.36 -31.68 -0.53
N ASN A 88 -1.59 -31.70 0.02
CA ASN A 88 -2.65 -30.81 -0.47
C ASN A 88 -2.58 -29.44 0.21
N ILE A 89 -2.67 -28.37 -0.59
CA ILE A 89 -2.76 -26.98 -0.10
C ILE A 89 -4.03 -26.80 0.75
N GLN A 90 -3.88 -26.20 1.91
CA GLN A 90 -4.95 -25.88 2.85
C GLN A 90 -5.26 -24.37 2.83
N ASN A 91 -6.46 -24.02 3.30
CA ASN A 91 -6.90 -22.62 3.48
C ASN A 91 -6.36 -21.99 4.77
N SER A 92 -5.10 -22.27 5.13
CA SER A 92 -4.44 -21.70 6.30
C SER A 92 -3.01 -21.29 5.94
N ILE A 93 -2.58 -20.15 6.47
CA ILE A 93 -1.21 -19.66 6.31
C ILE A 93 -0.31 -20.42 7.27
N ALA A 94 0.75 -21.02 6.74
CA ALA A 94 1.81 -21.68 7.51
C ALA A 94 2.85 -20.67 8.01
N ALA A 95 3.20 -19.68 7.19
CA ALA A 95 4.15 -18.64 7.55
C ALA A 95 3.96 -17.36 6.73
N ILE A 96 4.33 -16.23 7.34
CA ILE A 96 4.55 -14.95 6.67
C ILE A 96 6.06 -14.75 6.63
N VAL A 97 6.62 -14.52 5.45
CA VAL A 97 8.07 -14.41 5.22
C VAL A 97 8.45 -13.03 4.71
N ASP A 98 9.75 -12.85 4.46
CA ASP A 98 10.34 -11.62 3.93
C ASP A 98 10.04 -10.36 4.77
N TRP A 99 10.54 -10.34 6.00
CA TRP A 99 10.35 -9.22 6.94
C TRP A 99 11.34 -8.06 6.71
N GLN A 100 11.98 -7.96 5.55
CA GLN A 100 13.04 -6.96 5.30
C GLN A 100 12.54 -5.51 5.32
N THR A 101 11.24 -5.31 5.09
CA THR A 101 10.54 -4.02 5.12
C THR A 101 9.82 -3.75 6.45
N MET A 102 10.05 -4.58 7.46
CA MET A 102 9.33 -4.45 8.73
C MET A 102 9.60 -3.09 9.38
N GLN A 103 8.56 -2.47 9.90
CA GLN A 103 8.66 -1.16 10.53
C GLN A 103 7.55 -0.96 11.57
N GLU A 104 7.64 0.13 12.32
CA GLU A 104 6.53 0.64 13.11
C GLU A 104 5.51 1.32 12.17
N GLY A 105 4.23 0.99 12.29
CA GLY A 105 3.20 1.55 11.42
C GLY A 105 1.78 1.45 11.99
N SER A 106 0.81 1.86 11.16
CA SER A 106 -0.61 1.73 11.45
C SER A 106 -1.05 0.26 11.45
N PRO A 107 -1.99 -0.15 12.32
CA PRO A 107 -2.61 -1.48 12.25
C PRO A 107 -3.22 -1.82 10.89
N MET A 108 -3.53 -0.81 10.08
CA MET A 108 -4.12 -0.98 8.75
C MET A 108 -3.12 -0.99 7.60
N THR A 109 -1.83 -0.81 7.85
CA THR A 109 -0.81 -0.72 6.79
C THR A 109 -0.75 -1.98 5.93
N ASP A 110 -0.62 -3.17 6.54
CA ASP A 110 -0.48 -4.42 5.78
C ASP A 110 -1.78 -4.83 5.08
N LEU A 111 -2.94 -4.57 5.71
CA LEU A 111 -4.24 -4.83 5.09
C LEU A 111 -4.47 -3.90 3.87
N ALA A 112 -4.20 -2.61 4.02
CA ALA A 112 -4.28 -1.66 2.92
C ALA A 112 -3.31 -2.04 1.79
N ARG A 113 -2.08 -2.44 2.12
CA ARG A 113 -1.11 -2.92 1.13
C ARG A 113 -1.65 -4.11 0.36
N PHE A 114 -2.13 -5.13 1.07
CA PHE A 114 -2.66 -6.34 0.43
C PHE A 114 -3.83 -6.02 -0.51
N LEU A 115 -4.79 -5.22 -0.05
CA LEU A 115 -5.95 -4.84 -0.87
C LEU A 115 -5.59 -3.95 -2.06
N VAL A 116 -4.70 -2.97 -1.89
CA VAL A 116 -4.30 -2.04 -2.96
C VAL A 116 -3.54 -2.75 -4.07
N HIS A 117 -2.61 -3.65 -3.72
CA HIS A 117 -1.71 -4.26 -4.72
C HIS A 117 -2.19 -5.61 -5.23
N CYS A 118 -3.03 -6.33 -4.48
CA CYS A 118 -3.38 -7.72 -4.81
C CYS A 118 -4.82 -7.90 -5.30
N ALA A 119 -5.74 -6.96 -5.01
CA ALA A 119 -7.12 -7.03 -5.47
C ALA A 119 -7.37 -6.12 -6.68
N ASP A 120 -8.23 -6.59 -7.59
CA ASP A 120 -8.80 -5.74 -8.64
C ASP A 120 -9.66 -4.64 -8.02
N GLY A 121 -9.77 -3.49 -8.69
CA GLY A 121 -10.46 -2.32 -8.13
C GLY A 121 -11.93 -2.58 -7.74
N ASN A 122 -12.67 -3.33 -8.54
CA ASN A 122 -14.05 -3.74 -8.21
C ASN A 122 -14.09 -4.67 -6.99
N ILE A 123 -13.24 -5.69 -6.96
CA ILE A 123 -13.15 -6.64 -5.84
C ILE A 123 -12.77 -5.92 -4.55
N ARG A 124 -11.80 -5.00 -4.61
CA ARG A 124 -11.38 -4.20 -3.46
C ARG A 124 -12.53 -3.38 -2.88
N ARG A 125 -13.27 -2.64 -3.72
CA ARG A 125 -14.41 -1.81 -3.30
C ARG A 125 -15.53 -2.63 -2.65
N GLU A 126 -15.73 -3.87 -3.09
CA GLU A 126 -16.69 -4.80 -2.50
C GLU A 126 -16.18 -5.41 -1.18
N ALA A 127 -14.88 -5.73 -1.12
CA ALA A 127 -14.30 -6.48 -0.02
C ALA A 127 -13.78 -5.62 1.15
N GLU A 128 -13.42 -4.35 0.92
CA GLU A 128 -12.70 -3.54 1.93
C GLU A 128 -13.44 -3.45 3.27
N SER A 129 -14.74 -3.16 3.25
CA SER A 129 -15.54 -3.01 4.47
C SER A 129 -15.63 -4.34 5.22
N PHE A 130 -15.78 -5.44 4.48
CA PHE A 130 -15.79 -6.78 5.05
C PHE A 130 -14.42 -7.14 5.65
N ALA A 131 -13.32 -6.86 4.95
CA ALA A 131 -11.97 -7.19 5.41
C ALA A 131 -11.59 -6.44 6.68
N ILE A 132 -11.94 -5.14 6.79
CA ILE A 132 -11.69 -4.35 8.01
C ILE A 132 -12.53 -4.88 9.19
N LYS A 133 -13.79 -5.24 8.95
CA LYS A 133 -14.66 -5.85 9.98
C LYS A 133 -14.12 -7.20 10.43
N LEU A 134 -13.67 -8.02 9.49
CA LEU A 134 -13.08 -9.34 9.80
C LEU A 134 -11.81 -9.17 10.62
N TYR A 135 -10.93 -8.24 10.25
CA TYR A 135 -9.74 -7.91 11.03
C TYR A 135 -10.10 -7.53 12.47
N TYR A 136 -11.09 -6.64 12.65
CA TYR A 136 -11.53 -6.21 13.97
C TYR A 136 -12.16 -7.34 14.78
N GLN A 137 -12.93 -8.21 14.14
CA GLN A 137 -13.52 -9.40 14.76
C GLN A 137 -12.43 -10.36 15.26
N CYS A 138 -11.43 -10.66 14.44
CA CYS A 138 -10.28 -11.46 14.85
C CYS A 138 -9.57 -10.80 16.05
N LEU A 139 -9.45 -9.48 16.07
CA LEU A 139 -8.84 -8.76 17.19
C LEU A 139 -9.66 -8.93 18.48
N ILE A 140 -10.98 -8.82 18.43
CA ILE A 140 -11.86 -9.06 19.58
C ILE A 140 -11.67 -10.49 20.11
N GLU A 141 -11.59 -11.47 19.21
CA GLU A 141 -11.39 -12.88 19.57
C GLU A 141 -10.04 -13.10 20.26
N GLU A 142 -8.95 -12.52 19.76
CA GLU A 142 -7.61 -12.59 20.37
C GLU A 142 -7.55 -11.92 21.75
N PHE A 143 -8.26 -10.80 21.94
CA PHE A 143 -8.36 -10.15 23.26
C PHE A 143 -9.35 -10.86 24.20
N GLY A 144 -10.20 -11.73 23.66
CA GLY A 144 -11.26 -12.48 24.35
C GLY A 144 -12.43 -11.63 24.84
N ASP A 145 -12.40 -10.31 24.65
CA ASP A 145 -13.45 -9.36 25.03
C ASP A 145 -13.24 -8.02 24.28
N ILE A 146 -14.32 -7.49 23.71
CA ILE A 146 -14.34 -6.19 23.02
C ILE A 146 -13.92 -5.02 23.93
N SER A 147 -14.20 -5.10 25.24
CA SER A 147 -13.85 -4.05 26.21
C SER A 147 -12.34 -3.87 26.40
N LYS A 148 -11.55 -4.86 25.96
CA LYS A 148 -10.08 -4.84 26.03
C LYS A 148 -9.43 -4.36 24.73
N VAL A 149 -10.19 -4.23 23.65
CA VAL A 149 -9.68 -3.76 22.37
C VAL A 149 -9.43 -2.25 22.48
N PRO A 150 -8.20 -1.76 22.19
CA PRO A 150 -7.81 -0.39 22.52
C PRO A 150 -8.39 0.69 21.59
N TYR A 151 -9.13 0.32 20.55
CA TYR A 151 -9.70 1.22 19.55
C TYR A 151 -10.98 0.64 18.96
N THR A 152 -11.80 1.49 18.35
CA THR A 152 -13.07 1.06 17.75
C THR A 152 -12.92 0.68 16.28
N LEU A 153 -13.94 0.02 15.73
CA LEU A 153 -14.01 -0.29 14.30
C LEU A 153 -13.97 0.99 13.45
N GLU A 154 -14.65 2.06 13.87
CA GLU A 154 -14.71 3.34 13.15
C GLU A 154 -13.32 3.97 13.05
N LYS A 155 -12.54 3.89 14.14
CA LYS A 155 -11.15 4.36 14.17
C LYS A 155 -10.26 3.55 13.21
N LEU A 156 -10.44 2.23 13.13
CA LEU A 156 -9.74 1.39 12.15
C LEU A 156 -10.13 1.73 10.70
N GLN A 157 -11.43 1.92 10.44
CA GLN A 157 -11.91 2.33 9.12
C GLN A 157 -11.30 3.67 8.69
N GLN A 158 -11.18 4.63 9.63
CA GLN A 158 -10.53 5.89 9.35
C GLN A 158 -9.01 5.72 9.14
N ALA A 159 -8.33 4.92 9.97
CA ALA A 159 -6.92 4.61 9.82
C ALA A 159 -6.61 3.91 8.47
N TYR A 160 -7.53 3.07 7.98
CA TYR A 160 -7.42 2.41 6.68
C TYR A 160 -7.38 3.42 5.52
N LYS A 161 -8.14 4.52 5.57
CA LYS A 161 -8.13 5.55 4.51
C LYS A 161 -6.76 6.21 4.37
N TYR A 162 -6.10 6.52 5.49
CA TYR A 162 -4.73 7.05 5.47
C TYR A 162 -3.73 5.99 4.96
N ALA A 163 -3.86 4.74 5.43
CA ALA A 163 -3.03 3.64 4.95
C ALA A 163 -3.22 3.38 3.45
N PHE A 164 -4.44 3.45 2.94
CA PHE A 164 -4.77 3.34 1.52
C PHE A 164 -4.07 4.42 0.72
N LEU A 165 -4.15 5.68 1.15
CA LEU A 165 -3.48 6.80 0.50
C LEU A 165 -1.97 6.64 0.48
N ALA A 166 -1.39 6.15 1.59
CA ALA A 166 0.03 5.81 1.68
C ALA A 166 0.45 4.74 0.65
N GLN A 167 -0.38 3.71 0.45
CA GLN A 167 -0.14 2.65 -0.53
C GLN A 167 -0.37 3.13 -1.97
N ALA A 168 -1.36 4.00 -2.22
CA ALA A 168 -1.58 4.60 -3.53
C ALA A 168 -0.35 5.40 -4.00
N LEU A 169 0.27 6.17 -3.10
CA LEU A 169 1.52 6.88 -3.40
C LEU A 169 2.68 5.90 -3.66
N TYR A 170 2.75 4.81 -2.91
CA TYR A 170 3.75 3.77 -3.16
C TYR A 170 3.60 3.14 -4.55
N SER A 171 2.36 2.89 -4.99
CA SER A 171 2.06 2.34 -6.32
C SER A 171 2.66 3.17 -7.45
N LEU A 172 2.72 4.51 -7.32
CA LEU A 172 3.38 5.38 -8.30
C LEU A 172 4.84 5.00 -8.49
N GLY A 173 5.60 4.85 -7.41
CA GLY A 173 7.04 4.57 -7.49
C GLY A 173 7.39 3.17 -7.97
N THR A 174 6.48 2.20 -7.84
CA THR A 174 6.76 0.81 -8.21
C THR A 174 6.68 0.51 -9.70
N MET A 175 5.86 1.24 -10.47
CA MET A 175 5.69 0.96 -11.91
C MET A 175 7.00 1.16 -12.69
N ASP A 176 7.77 2.19 -12.32
CA ASP A 176 9.07 2.49 -12.93
C ASP A 176 10.06 1.32 -12.80
N PHE A 177 9.95 0.53 -11.73
CA PHE A 177 10.83 -0.60 -11.47
C PHE A 177 10.43 -1.84 -12.26
N PHE A 178 9.13 -2.14 -12.36
CA PHE A 178 8.66 -3.40 -12.93
C PHE A 178 8.58 -3.39 -14.46
N VAL A 179 8.20 -2.26 -15.08
CA VAL A 179 8.00 -2.19 -16.54
C VAL A 179 9.25 -2.57 -17.34
N PRO A 180 10.45 -2.01 -17.06
CA PRO A 180 11.67 -2.40 -17.79
C PRO A 180 12.03 -3.87 -17.59
N SER A 181 11.81 -4.42 -16.37
CA SER A 181 12.10 -5.82 -16.09
C SER A 181 11.16 -6.78 -16.83
N MET A 182 9.89 -6.39 -16.99
CA MET A 182 8.92 -7.15 -17.79
C MET A 182 9.30 -7.18 -19.26
N GLU A 183 9.74 -6.06 -19.82
CA GLU A 183 10.21 -5.98 -21.21
C GLU A 183 11.40 -6.89 -21.49
N GLU A 184 12.33 -7.02 -20.54
CA GLU A 184 13.50 -7.89 -20.66
C GLU A 184 13.13 -9.38 -20.55
N LYS A 185 12.27 -9.75 -19.59
CA LYS A 185 12.02 -11.14 -19.21
C LYS A 185 10.86 -11.79 -19.97
N ILE A 186 9.84 -11.02 -20.37
CA ILE A 186 8.63 -11.54 -21.02
C ILE A 186 8.73 -11.26 -22.52
N LYS A 187 9.15 -12.30 -23.26
CA LYS A 187 9.33 -12.21 -24.73
C LYS A 187 8.01 -12.31 -25.51
N ASP A 188 6.97 -12.90 -24.91
CA ASP A 188 5.64 -12.93 -25.50
C ASP A 188 5.02 -11.53 -25.40
N GLU A 189 4.91 -10.86 -26.54
CA GLU A 189 4.42 -9.49 -26.63
C GLU A 189 2.96 -9.36 -26.17
N LYS A 190 2.11 -10.35 -26.46
CA LYS A 190 0.71 -10.33 -26.04
C LYS A 190 0.63 -10.48 -24.53
N MET A 191 1.34 -11.44 -23.96
CA MET A 191 1.38 -11.64 -22.50
C MET A 191 1.91 -10.41 -21.78
N ARG A 192 2.98 -9.79 -22.29
CA ARG A 192 3.54 -8.56 -21.72
C ARG A 192 2.52 -7.43 -21.74
N LYS A 193 1.83 -7.24 -22.86
CA LYS A 193 0.79 -6.22 -23.02
C LYS A 193 -0.37 -6.46 -22.05
N ASP A 194 -0.88 -7.70 -21.97
CA ASP A 194 -2.00 -8.04 -21.09
C ASP A 194 -1.66 -7.81 -19.60
N LEU A 195 -0.43 -8.16 -19.18
CA LEU A 195 0.04 -7.91 -17.81
C LEU A 195 0.21 -6.41 -17.52
N PHE A 196 0.76 -5.67 -18.47
CA PHE A 196 0.91 -4.22 -18.35
C PHE A 196 -0.47 -3.55 -18.23
N ASP A 197 -1.40 -3.86 -19.14
CA ASP A 197 -2.76 -3.32 -19.14
C ASP A 197 -3.50 -3.65 -17.82
N SER A 198 -3.35 -4.87 -17.32
CA SER A 198 -3.94 -5.28 -16.04
C SER A 198 -3.36 -4.50 -14.85
N GLY A 199 -2.03 -4.35 -14.77
CA GLY A 199 -1.37 -3.57 -13.71
C GLY A 199 -1.73 -2.09 -13.75
N MET A 200 -1.83 -1.53 -14.96
CA MET A 200 -2.24 -0.14 -15.19
C MET A 200 -3.69 0.09 -14.76
N LEU A 201 -4.61 -0.81 -15.12
CA LEU A 201 -6.02 -0.71 -14.73
C LEU A 201 -6.21 -0.79 -13.20
N LYS A 202 -5.45 -1.65 -12.52
CA LYS A 202 -5.47 -1.72 -11.04
C LYS A 202 -5.02 -0.40 -10.43
N SER A 203 -3.87 0.10 -10.89
CA SER A 203 -3.30 1.35 -10.40
C SER A 203 -4.22 2.52 -10.67
N LEU A 204 -4.88 2.53 -11.83
CA LEU A 204 -5.89 3.53 -12.15
C LEU A 204 -7.01 3.55 -11.11
N HIS A 205 -7.64 2.41 -10.84
CA HIS A 205 -8.71 2.36 -9.85
C HIS A 205 -8.24 2.82 -8.47
N VAL A 206 -6.99 2.48 -8.09
CA VAL A 206 -6.38 2.98 -6.84
C VAL A 206 -6.32 4.50 -6.84
N PHE A 207 -5.86 5.12 -7.94
CA PHE A 207 -5.77 6.58 -8.04
C PHE A 207 -7.15 7.26 -8.01
N GLU A 208 -8.13 6.75 -8.74
CA GLU A 208 -9.51 7.26 -8.68
C GLU A 208 -10.10 7.20 -7.26
N ASP A 209 -9.91 6.07 -6.57
CA ASP A 209 -10.41 5.89 -5.21
C ASP A 209 -9.71 6.84 -4.23
N SER A 210 -8.38 6.99 -4.39
CA SER A 210 -7.57 7.87 -3.57
C SER A 210 -7.88 9.36 -3.82
N ASP A 211 -8.23 9.73 -5.05
CA ASP A 211 -8.64 11.10 -5.39
C ASP A 211 -9.99 11.45 -4.75
N LYS A 212 -10.97 10.54 -4.80
CA LYS A 212 -12.24 10.69 -4.08
C LYS A 212 -12.05 10.89 -2.58
N LEU A 213 -11.11 10.15 -1.97
CA LEU A 213 -10.76 10.32 -0.56
C LEU A 213 -10.20 11.72 -0.28
N LEU A 214 -9.28 12.21 -1.13
CA LEU A 214 -8.69 13.54 -0.99
C LEU A 214 -9.67 14.68 -1.28
N GLU A 215 -10.68 14.48 -2.12
CA GLU A 215 -11.69 15.52 -2.39
C GLU A 215 -12.80 15.55 -1.34
N GLY A 216 -13.06 14.39 -0.72
CA GLY A 216 -14.05 14.23 0.34
C GLY A 216 -13.42 14.29 1.72
N GLU A 217 -13.25 13.11 2.33
CA GLU A 217 -13.01 12.95 3.76
C GLU A 217 -11.62 13.40 4.23
N LEU A 218 -10.63 13.48 3.33
CA LEU A 218 -9.24 13.85 3.63
C LEU A 218 -8.82 15.15 2.92
N ASN A 219 -9.77 16.01 2.56
CA ASN A 219 -9.50 17.28 1.88
C ASN A 219 -8.68 18.26 2.74
N ASP A 220 -8.87 18.19 4.05
CA ASP A 220 -8.05 18.93 5.02
C ASP A 220 -6.55 18.63 4.87
N LEU A 221 -6.17 17.38 4.57
CA LEU A 221 -4.78 17.02 4.30
C LEU A 221 -4.26 17.66 3.02
N PHE A 222 -5.08 17.67 1.95
CA PHE A 222 -4.68 18.29 0.70
C PHE A 222 -4.44 19.80 0.89
N ILE A 223 -5.33 20.47 1.63
CA ILE A 223 -5.16 21.91 1.96
C ILE A 223 -3.91 22.14 2.81
N LYS A 224 -3.62 21.25 3.75
CA LYS A 224 -2.50 21.38 4.67
C LYS A 224 -1.14 21.13 4.02
N PHE A 225 -1.06 20.22 3.04
CA PHE A 225 0.21 19.71 2.52
C PHE A 225 0.42 19.82 0.99
N GLY A 226 -0.60 20.21 0.21
CA GLY A 226 -0.57 20.30 -1.26
C GLY A 226 -0.31 21.69 -1.81
#